data_AF-A0A8J6HHF3-F1
#
_entry.id   AF-A0A8J6HHF3-F1
#
_cell.length_a   1.000
_cell.length_b   1.000
_cell.length_c   1.000
_cell.angle_alpha   90.00
_cell.angle_beta   90.00
_cell.angle_gamma   90.00
#
_symmetry.space_group_name_H-M   'P 1'
#
loop_
_entity.id
_entity.type
_entity.pdbx_description
1 polymer ?
#
loop_
_entity_poly.entity_id
_entity_poly.type
_entity_poly.pdbx_seq_one_letter_code
_entity_poly.pdbx_strand_id
1 'polypeptide(L)'
;MPGGAVEAYNSQPGKYKFVVKKRKGFVKVALKNGSPLVPVISFGETDLFRQIDNRALRNVQEFLRKYFFLGLPPVVFMGRGFFQYSFGMIPRRKQITTVRKILMGIPVEVTKLENPTNEQIEELHDKFVQALVALFDEYKYKKNSTNSRPVKHLPSSQMKVLGIEFAPLVVPMHRRYETLAVAAWLFLAAFGGLTGLLVCIYLLFTRLWWLVPLYATWTYLDRHVGESGGRSNFWMQNWRWWYHLKNYFPVETHCVPSFSLDPTRNYLFCCFPHGIIPVGPFTALANTWSNFRKSYPEFTVKLAVLHALVLLPIVRELGLAYGTISCSIKSLNYELSRPEGGHIVNLMPGGAVEAYNSQPGKWP
;
A
#
# COMPACT_ATOMS: atom_id res chain seq x y z
N MET A 1 3.47 -8.29 2.38
CA MET A 1 3.54 -9.64 1.81
C MET A 1 4.27 -9.56 0.44
N PRO A 2 4.54 -10.63 -0.33
CA PRO A 2 4.40 -10.57 -1.81
C PRO A 2 3.00 -11.05 -2.24
N GLY A 3 2.01 -10.82 -1.39
CA GLY A 3 0.63 -11.20 -1.61
C GLY A 3 -0.09 -10.40 -2.69
N GLY A 4 0.35 -9.17 -2.86
CA GLY A 4 0.00 -8.35 -4.01
C GLY A 4 0.56 -8.90 -5.31
N ALA A 5 1.46 -9.90 -5.35
CA ALA A 5 2.03 -10.38 -6.61
C ALA A 5 0.95 -10.93 -7.56
N VAL A 6 -0.01 -11.72 -7.07
CA VAL A 6 -1.10 -12.26 -7.94
C VAL A 6 -2.05 -11.17 -8.42
N GLU A 7 -2.40 -10.21 -7.57
CA GLU A 7 -3.26 -9.08 -7.94
C GLU A 7 -2.52 -8.10 -8.85
N ALA A 8 -1.24 -7.86 -8.57
CA ALA A 8 -0.32 -7.17 -9.44
C ALA A 8 -0.29 -7.88 -10.79
N TYR A 9 0.11 -9.15 -10.90
CA TYR A 9 0.20 -9.87 -12.18
C TYR A 9 -1.08 -9.86 -13.01
N ASN A 10 -2.25 -9.75 -12.37
CA ASN A 10 -3.55 -9.69 -13.06
C ASN A 10 -4.09 -8.25 -13.18
N SER A 11 -3.35 -7.25 -12.72
CA SER A 11 -3.72 -5.83 -12.77
C SER A 11 -3.60 -5.34 -14.21
N GLN A 12 -4.74 -5.28 -14.88
CA GLN A 12 -4.87 -4.64 -16.18
C GLN A 12 -5.68 -3.34 -16.04
N PRO A 13 -5.31 -2.27 -16.78
CA PRO A 13 -6.09 -1.05 -16.77
C PRO A 13 -7.58 -1.32 -17.04
N GLY A 14 -8.46 -0.74 -16.21
CA GLY A 14 -9.91 -0.94 -16.29
C GLY A 14 -10.47 -2.31 -15.86
N LYS A 15 -9.63 -3.27 -15.45
CA LYS A 15 -10.10 -4.55 -14.88
C LYS A 15 -9.84 -4.62 -13.38
N TYR A 16 -10.88 -4.97 -12.62
CA TYR A 16 -10.79 -5.18 -11.17
C TYR A 16 -10.95 -6.65 -10.87
N LYS A 17 -9.94 -7.25 -10.21
CA LYS A 17 -9.99 -8.65 -9.75
C LYS A 17 -9.59 -8.69 -8.29
N PHE A 18 -10.55 -8.92 -7.41
CA PHE A 18 -10.32 -9.06 -5.97
C PHE A 18 -10.11 -10.54 -5.63
N VAL A 19 -9.00 -10.87 -4.98
CA VAL A 19 -8.73 -12.24 -4.54
C VAL A 19 -9.06 -12.33 -3.05
N VAL A 20 -10.34 -12.32 -2.70
CA VAL A 20 -10.80 -12.31 -1.29
C VAL A 20 -11.41 -13.64 -0.83
N LYS A 21 -12.02 -14.42 -1.73
CA LYS A 21 -12.82 -15.62 -1.38
C LYS A 21 -12.08 -16.67 -0.53
N LYS A 22 -10.79 -16.89 -0.78
CA LYS A 22 -9.99 -17.90 -0.05
C LYS A 22 -9.23 -17.32 1.16
N ARG A 23 -9.30 -16.00 1.38
CA ARG A 23 -8.46 -15.30 2.36
C ARG A 23 -9.29 -14.95 3.59
N LYS A 24 -9.05 -15.65 4.69
CA LYS A 24 -9.85 -15.54 5.92
C LYS A 24 -9.03 -15.18 7.17
N GLY A 25 -7.70 -15.07 7.05
CA GLY A 25 -6.82 -14.76 8.17
C GLY A 25 -7.10 -13.40 8.81
N PHE A 26 -7.39 -12.38 8.00
CA PHE A 26 -7.77 -11.05 8.50
C PHE A 26 -9.10 -11.06 9.27
N VAL A 27 -10.06 -11.91 8.87
CA VAL A 27 -11.34 -12.09 9.55
C VAL A 27 -11.12 -12.74 10.92
N LYS A 28 -10.27 -13.76 10.97
CA LYS A 28 -9.87 -14.40 12.24
C LYS A 28 -9.21 -13.40 13.20
N VAL A 29 -8.35 -12.51 12.68
CA VAL A 29 -7.73 -11.44 13.47
C VAL A 29 -8.79 -10.45 13.99
N ALA A 30 -9.71 -10.02 13.14
CA ALA A 30 -10.79 -9.13 13.54
C ALA A 30 -11.68 -9.74 14.63
N LEU A 31 -12.10 -11.00 14.47
CA LEU A 31 -12.89 -11.73 15.47
C LEU A 31 -12.19 -11.82 16.82
N LYS A 32 -10.88 -12.11 16.82
CA LYS A 32 -10.10 -12.18 18.07
C LYS A 32 -10.00 -10.86 18.84
N ASN A 33 -10.02 -9.75 18.12
CA ASN A 33 -9.87 -8.42 18.72
C ASN A 33 -11.21 -7.68 18.89
N GLY A 34 -12.30 -8.14 18.27
CA GLY A 34 -13.57 -7.41 18.23
C GLY A 34 -13.51 -6.14 17.37
N SER A 35 -12.60 -6.11 16.40
CA SER A 35 -12.35 -4.93 15.57
C SER A 35 -13.20 -4.97 14.31
N PRO A 36 -14.03 -3.95 14.02
CA PRO A 36 -14.81 -3.91 12.79
C PRO A 36 -13.94 -3.96 11.54
N LEU A 37 -14.46 -4.65 10.52
CA LEU A 37 -13.82 -4.77 9.21
C LEU A 37 -14.38 -3.68 8.28
N VAL A 38 -13.53 -2.79 7.81
CA VAL A 38 -13.94 -1.72 6.87
C VAL A 38 -13.54 -2.11 5.45
N PRO A 39 -14.49 -2.38 4.54
CA PRO A 39 -14.17 -2.63 3.13
C PRO A 39 -13.74 -1.31 2.47
N VAL A 40 -12.55 -1.31 1.87
CA VAL A 40 -12.00 -0.14 1.18
C VAL A 40 -11.67 -0.49 -0.25
N ILE A 41 -12.21 0.27 -1.21
CA ILE A 41 -11.99 0.07 -2.65
C ILE A 41 -11.23 1.25 -3.24
N SER A 42 -10.12 0.98 -3.90
CA SER A 42 -9.31 1.95 -4.62
C SER A 42 -9.52 1.85 -6.14
N PHE A 43 -10.23 2.81 -6.70
CA PHE A 43 -10.47 2.88 -8.15
C PHE A 43 -9.33 3.63 -8.86
N GLY A 44 -8.83 3.07 -9.96
CA GLY A 44 -7.81 3.70 -10.81
C GLY A 44 -6.35 3.42 -10.41
N GLU A 45 -6.14 2.57 -9.39
CA GLU A 45 -4.81 2.09 -9.03
C GLU A 45 -4.16 1.22 -10.10
N THR A 46 -4.94 0.36 -10.73
CA THR A 46 -4.47 -0.57 -11.78
C THR A 46 -3.99 0.15 -13.03
N ASP A 47 -4.35 1.43 -13.20
CA ASP A 47 -3.96 2.24 -14.34
C ASP A 47 -2.62 3.01 -14.15
N LEU A 48 -2.01 2.92 -12.96
CA LEU A 48 -0.74 3.61 -12.63
C LEU A 48 0.44 3.13 -13.46
N PHE A 49 0.45 1.84 -13.74
CA PHE A 49 1.55 1.10 -14.33
C PHE A 49 0.99 0.21 -15.43
N ARG A 50 1.62 0.21 -16.60
CA ARG A 50 1.35 -0.83 -17.59
C ARG A 50 2.22 -2.03 -17.24
N GLN A 51 1.62 -3.18 -17.03
CA GLN A 51 2.37 -4.43 -16.94
C GLN A 51 2.72 -4.95 -18.32
N ILE A 52 3.93 -5.45 -18.44
CA ILE A 52 4.39 -6.15 -19.62
C ILE A 52 3.99 -7.61 -19.43
N ASP A 53 2.93 -8.03 -20.11
CA ASP A 53 2.49 -9.43 -20.10
C ASP A 53 3.36 -10.23 -21.07
N ASN A 54 4.31 -11.01 -20.53
CA ASN A 54 5.17 -11.89 -21.30
C ASN A 54 5.42 -13.19 -20.52
N ARG A 55 5.11 -14.34 -21.11
CA ARG A 55 5.25 -15.66 -20.49
C ARG A 55 6.69 -15.96 -20.03
N ALA A 56 7.70 -15.57 -20.81
CA ALA A 56 9.11 -15.80 -20.46
C ALA A 56 9.52 -14.94 -19.26
N LEU A 57 9.13 -13.66 -19.26
CA LEU A 57 9.33 -12.75 -18.14
C LEU A 57 8.64 -13.27 -16.87
N ARG A 58 7.43 -13.82 -17.00
CA ARG A 58 6.67 -14.41 -15.90
C ARG A 58 7.39 -15.60 -15.27
N ASN A 59 7.98 -16.47 -16.09
CA ASN A 59 8.75 -17.61 -15.60
C ASN A 59 10.01 -17.17 -14.84
N VAL A 60 10.71 -16.14 -15.34
CA VAL A 60 11.87 -15.56 -14.64
C VAL A 60 11.46 -14.91 -13.33
N GLN A 61 10.36 -14.15 -13.30
CA GLN A 61 9.85 -13.52 -12.09
C GLN A 61 9.41 -14.54 -11.04
N GLU A 62 8.76 -15.63 -11.45
CA GLU A 62 8.40 -16.74 -10.55
C GLU A 62 9.62 -17.50 -10.05
N PHE A 63 10.64 -17.72 -10.89
CA PHE A 63 11.91 -18.28 -10.48
C PHE A 63 12.60 -17.39 -9.42
N LEU A 64 12.72 -16.09 -9.69
CA LEU A 64 13.30 -15.14 -8.74
C LEU A 64 12.47 -15.05 -7.45
N ARG A 65 11.14 -15.07 -7.53
CA ARG A 65 10.26 -15.15 -6.35
C ARG A 65 10.54 -16.41 -5.52
N LYS A 66 10.81 -17.54 -6.17
CA LYS A 66 11.00 -18.85 -5.52
C LYS A 66 12.39 -19.00 -4.89
N TYR A 67 13.44 -18.45 -5.52
CA TYR A 67 14.83 -18.68 -5.13
C TYR A 67 15.51 -17.46 -4.47
N PHE A 68 14.97 -16.25 -4.63
CA PHE A 68 15.52 -15.06 -3.98
C PHE A 68 14.97 -14.94 -2.56
N PHE A 69 15.85 -15.01 -1.56
CA PHE A 69 15.56 -15.05 -0.11
C PHE A 69 14.63 -13.93 0.38
N LEU A 70 14.55 -12.79 -0.33
CA LEU A 70 13.69 -11.66 0.04
C LEU A 70 12.23 -11.80 -0.40
N GLY A 71 11.89 -12.80 -1.21
CA GLY A 71 10.50 -13.05 -1.66
C GLY A 71 9.86 -11.92 -2.47
N LEU A 72 10.64 -10.92 -2.89
CA LEU A 72 10.20 -9.81 -3.73
C LEU A 72 10.38 -10.19 -5.20
N PRO A 73 9.31 -10.47 -5.96
CA PRO A 73 9.46 -10.59 -7.42
C PRO A 73 9.89 -9.22 -7.97
N PRO A 74 10.91 -9.13 -8.83
CA PRO A 74 11.17 -7.90 -9.58
C PRO A 74 10.02 -7.72 -10.57
N VAL A 75 8.96 -7.02 -10.15
CA VAL A 75 7.85 -6.69 -11.03
C VAL A 75 8.36 -5.66 -12.03
N VAL A 76 8.45 -6.04 -13.30
CA VAL A 76 8.79 -5.13 -14.37
C VAL A 76 7.50 -4.41 -14.78
N PHE A 77 7.37 -3.17 -14.35
CA PHE A 77 6.27 -2.28 -14.71
C PHE A 77 6.77 -1.11 -15.55
N MET A 78 5.96 -0.69 -16.51
CA MET A 78 6.28 0.41 -17.41
C MET A 78 5.35 1.60 -17.13
N GLY A 79 5.95 2.62 -16.52
CA GLY A 79 5.40 3.97 -16.36
C GLY A 79 5.99 4.94 -17.38
N ARG A 80 6.52 6.06 -16.89
CA ARG A 80 7.19 7.13 -17.65
C ARG A 80 8.59 7.42 -17.10
N GLY A 81 9.38 8.16 -17.85
CA GLY A 81 10.68 8.64 -17.43
C GLY A 81 10.60 9.90 -16.55
N PHE A 82 11.74 10.30 -16.01
CA PHE A 82 11.88 11.56 -15.26
C PHE A 82 11.73 12.77 -16.20
N PHE A 83 12.33 12.69 -17.39
CA PHE A 83 12.34 13.75 -18.40
C PHE A 83 11.52 13.44 -19.67
N GLN A 84 10.85 12.27 -19.72
CA GLN A 84 10.00 11.87 -20.85
C GLN A 84 8.79 11.04 -20.38
N TYR A 85 7.80 10.86 -21.25
CA TYR A 85 6.50 10.24 -20.99
C TYR A 85 6.32 8.82 -21.56
N SER A 86 7.25 8.36 -22.39
CA SER A 86 7.16 7.10 -23.15
C SER A 86 7.47 5.83 -22.34
N PHE A 87 8.50 5.80 -21.50
CA PHE A 87 8.90 4.59 -20.76
C PHE A 87 9.67 4.92 -19.46
N GLY A 88 9.58 4.09 -18.41
CA GLY A 88 10.35 4.27 -17.18
C GLY A 88 9.65 3.77 -15.92
N MET A 89 10.20 4.07 -14.74
CA MET A 89 9.70 3.57 -13.45
C MET A 89 8.72 4.53 -12.75
N ILE A 90 8.58 5.77 -13.22
CA ILE A 90 7.71 6.76 -12.58
C ILE A 90 6.27 6.52 -13.04
N PRO A 91 5.25 6.56 -12.17
CA PRO A 91 3.90 6.22 -12.56
C PRO A 91 3.34 7.32 -13.45
N ARG A 92 2.45 6.95 -14.38
CA ARG A 92 1.87 7.93 -15.28
C ARG A 92 0.99 8.92 -14.51
N ARG A 93 1.18 10.20 -14.80
CA ARG A 93 0.39 11.30 -14.23
C ARG A 93 -0.95 11.50 -14.93
N LYS A 94 -1.34 10.57 -15.83
CA LYS A 94 -2.56 10.71 -16.62
C LYS A 94 -3.76 10.89 -15.69
N GLN A 95 -4.52 11.97 -15.88
CA GLN A 95 -5.95 11.95 -15.62
C GLN A 95 -6.52 10.96 -16.64
N ILE A 96 -6.59 9.70 -16.24
CA ILE A 96 -7.30 8.70 -17.01
C ILE A 96 -8.78 9.03 -16.76
N THR A 97 -9.60 8.81 -17.77
CA THR A 97 -11.06 8.99 -17.83
C THR A 97 -11.88 8.48 -16.62
N THR A 98 -11.24 7.87 -15.63
CA THR A 98 -11.81 7.40 -14.36
C THR A 98 -11.14 8.16 -13.21
N VAL A 99 -11.90 8.99 -12.50
CA VAL A 99 -11.41 9.70 -11.31
C VAL A 99 -10.87 8.70 -10.29
N ARG A 100 -9.67 8.95 -9.78
CA ARG A 100 -9.06 8.13 -8.72
C ARG A 100 -9.78 8.40 -7.41
N LYS A 101 -10.48 7.40 -6.90
CA LYS A 101 -11.23 7.50 -5.65
C LYS A 101 -10.95 6.31 -4.76
N ILE A 102 -10.76 6.58 -3.47
CA ILE A 102 -10.82 5.58 -2.42
C ILE A 102 -12.19 5.67 -1.78
N LEU A 103 -12.91 4.56 -1.82
CA LEU A 103 -14.23 4.41 -1.24
C LEU A 103 -14.14 3.57 0.02
N MET A 104 -14.65 4.12 1.12
CA MET A 104 -14.78 3.40 2.39
C MET A 104 -16.25 3.03 2.58
N GLY A 105 -16.51 1.73 2.71
CA GLY A 105 -17.83 1.20 3.01
C GLY A 105 -18.12 1.19 4.50
N ILE A 106 -19.36 0.84 4.84
CA ILE A 106 -19.83 0.74 6.23
C ILE A 106 -18.97 -0.30 6.97
N PRO A 107 -18.48 -0.01 8.19
CA PRO A 107 -17.81 -1.00 9.02
C PRO A 107 -18.71 -2.22 9.24
N VAL A 108 -18.20 -3.40 8.90
CA VAL A 108 -18.86 -4.67 9.23
C VAL A 108 -18.56 -4.95 10.69
N GLU A 109 -19.61 -4.96 11.50
CA GLU A 109 -19.51 -5.15 12.94
C GLU A 109 -19.02 -6.54 13.31
N VAL A 110 -18.17 -6.60 14.34
CA VAL A 110 -17.51 -7.82 14.77
C VAL A 110 -17.59 -7.94 16.28
N THR A 111 -18.18 -9.03 16.76
CA THR A 111 -18.16 -9.40 18.18
C THR A 111 -16.87 -10.14 18.50
N LYS A 112 -16.21 -9.76 19.60
CA LYS A 112 -14.95 -10.38 20.03
C LYS A 112 -15.17 -11.84 20.42
N LEU A 113 -14.37 -12.74 19.86
CA LEU A 113 -14.34 -14.17 20.18
C LEU A 113 -12.90 -14.64 20.33
N GLU A 114 -12.55 -15.23 21.48
CA GLU A 114 -11.17 -15.68 21.74
C GLU A 114 -10.72 -16.81 20.79
N ASN A 115 -11.63 -17.77 20.58
CA ASN A 115 -11.43 -18.95 19.74
C ASN A 115 -12.56 -19.07 18.71
N PRO A 116 -12.53 -18.28 17.63
CA PRO A 116 -13.57 -18.32 16.61
C PRO A 116 -13.54 -19.67 15.86
N THR A 117 -14.72 -20.28 15.67
CA THR A 117 -14.87 -21.48 14.86
C THR A 117 -14.75 -21.17 13.37
N ASN A 118 -14.55 -22.20 12.55
CA ASN A 118 -14.49 -22.00 11.10
C ASN A 118 -15.83 -21.52 10.53
N GLU A 119 -16.98 -21.95 11.07
CA GLU A 119 -18.28 -21.45 10.61
C GLU A 119 -18.44 -19.96 10.90
N GLN A 120 -18.05 -19.48 12.08
CA GLN A 120 -18.11 -18.07 12.45
C GLN A 120 -17.18 -17.20 11.58
N ILE A 121 -16.00 -17.73 11.23
CA ILE A 121 -15.08 -17.10 10.30
C ILE A 121 -15.72 -17.02 8.91
N GLU A 122 -16.38 -18.07 8.45
CA GLU A 122 -17.07 -18.10 7.16
C GLU A 122 -18.19 -17.07 7.11
N GLU A 123 -19.06 -17.08 8.12
CA GLU A 123 -20.23 -16.21 8.18
C GLU A 123 -19.83 -14.73 8.13
N LEU A 124 -18.83 -14.33 8.92
CA LEU A 124 -18.34 -12.96 8.89
C LEU A 124 -17.61 -12.63 7.58
N HIS A 125 -16.87 -13.59 7.02
CA HIS A 125 -16.20 -13.42 5.74
C HIS A 125 -17.21 -13.21 4.61
N ASP A 126 -18.29 -13.98 4.58
CA ASP A 126 -19.37 -13.84 3.61
C ASP A 126 -20.08 -12.48 3.75
N LYS A 127 -20.40 -12.05 4.97
CA LYS A 127 -20.93 -10.70 5.24
C LYS A 127 -19.99 -9.61 4.72
N PHE A 128 -18.69 -9.76 4.97
CA PHE A 128 -17.67 -8.83 4.47
C PHE A 128 -17.58 -8.81 2.94
N VAL A 129 -17.60 -9.98 2.30
CA VAL A 129 -17.54 -10.09 0.84
C VAL A 129 -18.80 -9.49 0.20
N GLN A 130 -19.98 -9.74 0.77
CA GLN A 130 -21.24 -9.12 0.33
C GLN A 130 -21.17 -7.60 0.42
N ALA A 131 -20.69 -7.04 1.54
CA ALA A 131 -20.51 -5.60 1.70
C ALA A 131 -19.50 -5.02 0.69
N LEU A 132 -18.39 -5.72 0.44
CA LEU A 132 -17.38 -5.32 -0.54
C LEU A 132 -17.94 -5.33 -1.98
N VAL A 133 -18.70 -6.36 -2.35
CA VAL A 133 -19.32 -6.47 -3.67
C VAL A 133 -20.40 -5.40 -3.86
N ALA A 134 -21.26 -5.18 -2.86
CA ALA A 134 -22.27 -4.13 -2.89
C ALA A 134 -21.63 -2.74 -3.07
N LEU A 135 -20.57 -2.45 -2.31
CA LEU A 135 -19.81 -1.20 -2.44
C LEU A 135 -19.19 -1.05 -3.84
N PHE A 136 -18.64 -2.13 -4.40
CA PHE A 136 -18.10 -2.10 -5.76
C PHE A 136 -19.19 -1.83 -6.79
N ASP A 137 -20.30 -2.56 -6.74
CA ASP A 137 -21.37 -2.51 -7.71
C ASP A 137 -22.09 -1.16 -7.73
N GLU A 138 -22.27 -0.54 -6.57
CA GLU A 138 -22.89 0.77 -6.45
C GLU A 138 -22.03 1.88 -7.09
N TYR A 139 -20.70 1.80 -6.96
CA TYR A 139 -19.80 2.90 -7.33
C TYR A 139 -18.97 2.67 -8.60
N LYS A 140 -19.01 1.47 -9.20
CA LYS A 140 -18.24 1.14 -10.43
C LYS A 140 -18.61 2.00 -11.63
N TYR A 141 -19.85 2.50 -11.72
CA TYR A 141 -20.33 3.35 -12.82
C TYR A 141 -20.63 4.80 -12.42
N LYS A 142 -20.64 5.13 -11.11
CA LYS A 142 -20.82 6.51 -10.65
C LYS A 142 -19.60 7.35 -11.06
N LYS A 143 -19.78 8.19 -12.08
CA LYS A 143 -18.88 9.33 -12.36
C LYS A 143 -19.01 10.32 -11.22
N ASN A 144 -17.89 10.83 -10.72
CA ASN A 144 -17.92 11.85 -9.65
C ASN A 144 -18.61 13.11 -10.20
N SER A 145 -19.70 13.54 -9.55
CA SER A 145 -20.17 14.91 -9.65
C SER A 145 -19.34 15.74 -8.67
N THR A 146 -18.28 16.41 -9.11
CA THR A 146 -17.78 17.65 -8.47
C THR A 146 -16.60 18.28 -9.18
N ASN A 147 -16.59 19.61 -9.07
CA ASN A 147 -15.62 20.61 -9.51
C ASN A 147 -14.19 20.36 -8.98
N SER A 148 -13.53 19.29 -9.42
CA SER A 148 -12.07 19.23 -9.32
C SER A 148 -11.51 20.39 -10.13
N ARG A 149 -10.67 21.25 -9.51
CA ARG A 149 -10.00 22.35 -10.22
C ARG A 149 -9.47 21.80 -11.54
N PRO A 150 -9.87 22.34 -12.70
CA PRO A 150 -9.27 21.91 -13.95
C PRO A 150 -7.79 22.12 -13.78
N VAL A 151 -7.02 21.03 -13.78
CA VAL A 151 -5.57 21.12 -13.87
C VAL A 151 -5.37 21.79 -15.22
N LYS A 152 -5.10 23.10 -15.21
CA LYS A 152 -4.89 23.89 -16.43
C LYS A 152 -3.99 23.06 -17.33
N HIS A 153 -4.54 22.62 -18.46
CA HIS A 153 -3.76 22.04 -19.53
C HIS A 153 -2.73 23.12 -19.89
N LEU A 154 -1.47 22.85 -19.57
CA LEU A 154 -0.40 23.55 -20.28
C LEU A 154 -0.53 23.07 -21.72
N PRO A 155 -0.62 23.99 -22.70
CA PRO A 155 -0.67 23.62 -24.10
C PRO A 155 0.49 22.67 -24.36
N SER A 156 0.15 21.47 -24.81
CA SER A 156 1.10 20.41 -25.07
C SER A 156 1.86 20.74 -26.34
N SER A 157 2.87 21.62 -26.25
CA SER A 157 3.99 21.55 -27.19
C SER A 157 4.78 20.29 -26.83
N GLN A 158 4.19 19.13 -27.13
CA GLN A 158 4.80 17.82 -26.91
C GLN A 158 5.96 17.69 -27.90
N MET A 159 7.17 17.87 -27.39
CA MET A 159 8.37 17.61 -28.17
C MET A 159 8.48 16.09 -28.36
N LYS A 160 8.19 15.63 -29.58
CA LYS A 160 8.37 14.24 -29.99
C LYS A 160 9.68 14.13 -30.75
N VAL A 161 10.64 13.40 -30.20
CA VAL A 161 11.92 13.10 -30.88
C VAL A 161 12.04 11.59 -30.95
N LEU A 162 12.17 11.04 -32.16
CA LEU A 162 12.31 9.59 -32.41
C LEU A 162 11.19 8.74 -31.74
N GLY A 163 9.94 9.23 -31.74
CA GLY A 163 8.80 8.55 -31.11
C GLY A 163 8.77 8.62 -29.57
N ILE A 164 9.73 9.32 -28.95
CA ILE A 164 9.78 9.57 -27.51
C ILE A 164 9.11 10.91 -27.21
N GLU A 165 8.12 10.89 -26.32
CA GLU A 165 7.42 12.09 -25.86
C GLU A 165 8.19 12.71 -24.69
N PHE A 166 8.88 13.84 -24.90
CA PHE A 166 9.62 14.50 -23.84
C PHE A 166 8.75 15.39 -22.96
N ALA A 167 9.16 15.55 -21.70
CA ALA A 167 8.56 16.55 -20.82
C ALA A 167 8.88 17.95 -21.35
N PRO A 168 7.91 18.89 -21.33
CA PRO A 168 8.19 20.27 -21.74
C PRO A 168 9.32 20.85 -20.89
N LEU A 169 10.21 21.63 -21.50
CA LEU A 169 11.35 22.24 -20.79
C LEU A 169 10.87 23.20 -19.69
N VAL A 170 9.71 23.83 -19.89
CA VAL A 170 9.05 24.76 -18.95
C VAL A 170 7.99 24.04 -18.12
N VAL A 171 8.42 23.15 -17.22
CA VAL A 171 7.55 22.54 -16.19
C VAL A 171 7.72 23.28 -14.86
N PRO A 172 6.63 23.77 -14.22
CA PRO A 172 6.70 24.44 -12.92
C PRO A 172 7.41 23.63 -11.84
N MET A 173 8.16 24.30 -10.96
CA MET A 173 8.98 23.64 -9.91
C MET A 173 8.16 22.72 -9.00
N HIS A 174 6.92 23.08 -8.64
CA HIS A 174 6.07 22.20 -7.83
C HIS A 174 5.85 20.82 -8.47
N ARG A 175 5.70 20.74 -9.80
CA ARG A 175 5.54 19.46 -10.52
C ARG A 175 6.82 18.63 -10.56
N ARG A 176 7.98 19.29 -10.51
CA ARG A 176 9.29 18.63 -10.41
C ARG A 176 9.45 18.00 -9.03
N TYR A 177 9.14 18.73 -7.97
CA TYR A 177 9.17 18.20 -6.60
C TYR A 177 8.21 17.03 -6.40
N GLU A 178 7.00 17.08 -6.94
CA GLU A 178 6.06 15.95 -6.92
C GLU A 178 6.60 14.73 -7.66
N THR A 179 7.21 14.93 -8.83
CA THR A 179 7.81 13.82 -9.60
C THR A 179 8.99 13.21 -8.85
N LEU A 180 9.85 14.06 -8.26
CA LEU A 180 10.99 13.63 -7.45
C LEU A 180 10.52 12.87 -6.19
N ALA A 181 9.47 13.36 -5.52
CA ALA A 181 8.91 12.73 -4.33
C ALA A 181 8.42 11.31 -4.61
N VAL A 182 7.69 11.12 -5.71
CA VAL A 182 7.23 9.81 -6.14
C VAL A 182 8.39 8.92 -6.57
N ALA A 183 9.34 9.43 -7.35
CA ALA A 183 10.48 8.65 -7.80
C ALA A 183 11.31 8.13 -6.62
N ALA A 184 11.62 8.99 -5.64
CA ALA A 184 12.36 8.60 -4.45
C ALA A 184 11.59 7.60 -3.58
N TRP A 185 10.28 7.79 -3.41
CA TRP A 185 9.44 6.87 -2.64
C TRP A 185 9.38 5.48 -3.28
N LEU A 186 9.20 5.42 -4.60
CA LEU A 186 9.21 4.16 -5.35
C LEU A 186 10.58 3.48 -5.30
N PHE A 187 11.65 4.26 -5.45
CA PHE A 187 13.01 3.75 -5.32
C PHE A 187 13.24 3.16 -3.92
N LEU A 188 12.82 3.86 -2.86
CA LEU A 188 12.95 3.37 -1.49
C LEU A 188 12.14 2.08 -1.27
N ALA A 189 10.91 2.02 -1.78
CA ALA A 189 10.04 0.85 -1.64
C ALA A 189 10.57 -0.38 -2.41
N ALA A 190 11.13 -0.19 -3.60
CA ALA A 190 11.61 -1.27 -4.46
C ALA A 190 13.05 -1.69 -4.17
N PHE A 191 13.95 -0.72 -3.95
CA PHE A 191 15.40 -0.93 -3.88
C PHE A 191 16.01 -0.50 -2.55
N GLY A 192 15.29 0.23 -1.70
CA GLY A 192 15.83 0.79 -0.46
C GLY A 192 16.50 -0.24 0.45
N GLY A 193 15.91 -1.43 0.58
CA GLY A 193 16.51 -2.51 1.36
C GLY A 193 17.81 -3.07 0.75
N LEU A 194 17.87 -3.23 -0.58
CA LEU A 194 19.08 -3.65 -1.27
C LEU A 194 20.16 -2.58 -1.20
N THR A 195 19.80 -1.31 -1.43
CA THR A 195 20.70 -0.17 -1.27
C THR A 195 21.24 -0.11 0.15
N GLY A 196 20.39 -0.30 1.17
CA GLY A 196 20.81 -0.37 2.57
C GLY A 196 21.81 -1.48 2.85
N LEU A 197 21.58 -2.68 2.33
CA LEU A 197 22.52 -3.80 2.45
C LEU A 197 23.86 -3.51 1.75
N LEU A 198 23.83 -2.96 0.53
CA LEU A 198 25.05 -2.60 -0.21
C LEU A 198 25.84 -1.51 0.50
N VAL A 199 25.16 -0.53 1.11
CA VAL A 199 25.80 0.50 1.95
C VAL A 199 26.45 -0.15 3.17
N CYS A 200 25.76 -1.06 3.87
CA CYS A 200 26.36 -1.77 5.00
C CYS A 200 27.60 -2.57 4.58
N ILE A 201 27.53 -3.30 3.46
CA ILE A 201 28.68 -4.06 2.92
C ILE A 201 29.84 -3.12 2.58
N TYR A 202 29.57 -2.01 1.89
CA TYR A 202 30.57 -1.02 1.56
C TYR A 202 31.25 -0.45 2.82
N LEU A 203 30.47 -0.08 3.84
CA LEU A 203 30.98 0.48 5.09
C LEU A 203 31.97 -0.45 5.79
N LEU A 204 31.79 -1.78 5.71
CA LEU A 204 32.73 -2.76 6.28
C LEU A 204 34.15 -2.64 5.71
N PHE A 205 34.31 -2.12 4.49
CA PHE A 205 35.61 -1.91 3.83
C PHE A 205 36.15 -0.48 4.00
N THR A 206 35.51 0.34 4.85
CA THR A 206 35.93 1.72 5.11
C THR A 206 36.37 1.93 6.56
N ARG A 207 36.90 3.11 6.89
CA ARG A 207 37.18 3.52 8.28
C ARG A 207 35.93 3.56 9.17
N LEU A 208 34.73 3.52 8.59
CA LEU A 208 33.45 3.56 9.27
C LEU A 208 32.85 2.16 9.52
N TRP A 209 33.63 1.09 9.39
CA TRP A 209 33.15 -0.29 9.52
C TRP A 209 32.41 -0.56 10.85
N TRP A 210 32.79 0.10 11.93
CA TRP A 210 32.21 -0.05 13.27
C TRP A 210 30.74 0.38 13.36
N LEU A 211 30.25 1.20 12.41
CA LEU A 211 28.83 1.54 12.32
C LEU A 211 27.96 0.32 11.98
N VAL A 212 28.51 -0.65 11.25
CA VAL A 212 27.77 -1.84 10.81
C VAL A 212 27.43 -2.78 11.98
N PRO A 213 28.37 -3.23 12.82
CA PRO A 213 28.03 -4.02 14.00
C PRO A 213 27.20 -3.21 15.00
N LEU A 214 27.44 -1.91 15.17
CA LEU A 214 26.60 -1.06 16.03
C LEU A 214 25.14 -1.05 15.57
N TYR A 215 24.91 -0.84 14.27
CA TYR A 215 23.58 -0.87 13.67
C TYR A 215 22.98 -2.28 13.72
N ALA A 216 23.77 -3.32 13.46
CA ALA A 216 23.31 -4.71 13.57
C ALA A 216 22.83 -5.03 14.99
N THR A 217 23.60 -4.66 16.02
CA THR A 217 23.21 -4.80 17.43
C THR A 217 21.93 -4.03 17.72
N TRP A 218 21.82 -2.76 17.27
CA TRP A 218 20.58 -1.99 17.41
C TRP A 218 19.38 -2.69 16.78
N THR A 219 19.50 -3.14 15.52
CA THR A 219 18.41 -3.85 14.83
C THR A 219 18.05 -5.17 15.49
N TYR A 220 19.02 -5.88 16.08
CA TYR A 220 18.77 -7.11 16.83
C TYR A 220 18.01 -6.85 18.13
N LEU A 221 18.40 -5.83 18.89
CA LEU A 221 17.71 -5.42 20.12
C LEU A 221 16.28 -4.94 19.82
N ASP A 222 16.12 -4.18 18.74
CA ASP A 222 14.87 -3.55 18.34
C ASP A 222 14.06 -4.41 17.33
N ARG A 223 14.39 -5.70 17.18
CA ARG A 223 13.82 -6.59 16.14
C ARG A 223 12.30 -6.75 16.20
N HIS A 224 11.72 -6.68 17.40
CA HIS A 224 10.28 -6.86 17.61
C HIS A 224 9.46 -5.59 17.37
N VAL A 225 10.11 -4.44 17.16
CA VAL A 225 9.43 -3.15 17.08
C VAL A 225 8.40 -3.08 15.95
N GLY A 226 8.69 -3.72 14.81
CA GLY A 226 7.77 -3.78 13.68
C GLY A 226 6.52 -4.62 13.97
N GLU A 227 6.54 -5.45 15.01
CA GLU A 227 5.40 -6.24 15.49
C GLU A 227 4.77 -5.69 16.77
N SER A 228 5.37 -4.66 17.36
CA SER A 228 4.94 -3.99 18.60
C SER A 228 4.56 -2.53 18.34
N GLY A 229 3.93 -2.27 17.20
CA GLY A 229 3.35 -0.97 16.82
C GLY A 229 4.30 0.07 16.22
N GLY A 230 5.56 -0.29 15.99
CA GLY A 230 6.55 0.54 15.31
C GLY A 230 7.02 1.75 16.13
N ARG A 231 7.75 2.66 15.46
CA ARG A 231 8.37 3.86 16.07
C ARG A 231 7.91 5.13 15.36
N SER A 232 6.59 5.34 15.27
CA SER A 232 6.02 6.50 14.58
C SER A 232 6.63 7.81 15.11
N ASN A 233 7.17 8.62 14.20
CA ASN A 233 7.78 9.90 14.49
C ASN A 233 6.95 11.02 13.86
N PHE A 234 6.32 11.82 14.71
CA PHE A 234 5.43 12.90 14.27
C PHE A 234 6.11 13.89 13.33
N TRP A 235 7.36 14.26 13.61
CA TRP A 235 8.10 15.20 12.75
C TRP A 235 8.33 14.64 11.35
N MET A 236 8.77 13.38 11.24
CA MET A 236 8.95 12.72 9.95
C MET A 236 7.62 12.52 9.21
N GLN A 237 6.57 12.10 9.92
CA GLN A 237 5.23 11.94 9.33
C GLN A 237 4.69 13.25 8.75
N ASN A 238 5.11 14.41 9.26
CA ASN A 238 4.68 15.73 8.78
C ASN A 238 5.66 16.41 7.80
N TRP A 239 6.67 15.70 7.29
CA TRP A 239 7.55 16.25 6.26
C TRP A 239 6.76 16.71 5.02
N ARG A 240 7.15 17.87 4.45
CA ARG A 240 6.56 18.42 3.20
C ARG A 240 6.72 17.48 2.00
N TRP A 241 7.64 16.51 2.08
CA TRP A 241 7.81 15.46 1.08
C TRP A 241 6.51 14.69 0.82
N TRP A 242 5.76 14.37 1.89
CA TRP A 242 4.50 13.64 1.80
C TRP A 242 3.37 14.46 1.16
N TYR A 243 3.40 15.79 1.33
CA TYR A 243 2.50 16.70 0.62
C TYR A 243 2.70 16.64 -0.90
N HIS A 244 3.95 16.62 -1.37
CA HIS A 244 4.27 16.47 -2.79
C HIS A 244 3.85 15.09 -3.33
N LEU A 245 4.05 14.03 -2.55
CA LEU A 245 3.60 12.68 -2.92
C LEU A 245 2.08 12.62 -3.10
N LYS A 246 1.31 13.19 -2.16
CA LYS A 246 -0.16 13.28 -2.23
C LYS A 246 -0.62 14.08 -3.45
N ASN A 247 0.00 15.22 -3.76
CA ASN A 247 -0.43 16.04 -4.90
C ASN A 247 -0.07 15.45 -6.27
N TYR A 248 0.92 14.56 -6.33
CA TYR A 248 1.20 13.81 -7.54
C TYR A 248 0.05 12.86 -7.91
N PHE A 249 -0.55 12.22 -6.90
CA PHE A 249 -1.71 11.34 -7.03
C PHE A 249 -2.93 12.01 -6.39
N PRO A 250 -3.65 12.90 -7.09
CA PRO A 250 -4.88 13.48 -6.55
C PRO A 250 -5.93 12.37 -6.42
N VAL A 251 -5.90 11.68 -5.28
CA VAL A 251 -6.86 10.64 -4.89
C VAL A 251 -7.89 11.30 -3.99
N GLU A 252 -9.16 11.17 -4.37
CA GLU A 252 -10.27 11.63 -3.56
C GLU A 252 -10.70 10.52 -2.60
N THR A 253 -10.86 10.84 -1.32
CA THR A 253 -11.44 9.95 -0.33
C THR A 253 -12.94 10.20 -0.27
N HIS A 254 -13.73 9.16 -0.52
CA HIS A 254 -15.19 9.21 -0.48
C HIS A 254 -15.66 8.19 0.56
N CYS A 255 -16.53 8.63 1.46
CA CYS A 255 -17.21 7.77 2.42
C CYS A 255 -18.65 7.55 1.94
N VAL A 256 -19.20 6.36 2.16
CA VAL A 256 -20.65 6.17 1.99
C VAL A 256 -21.41 7.06 3.00
N PRO A 257 -22.63 7.55 2.69
CA PRO A 257 -23.34 8.51 3.55
C PRO A 257 -23.51 8.06 5.01
N SER A 258 -23.67 6.75 5.26
CA SER A 258 -23.83 6.17 6.60
C SER A 258 -22.50 5.78 7.26
N PHE A 259 -21.37 6.23 6.74
CA PHE A 259 -20.05 5.91 7.29
C PHE A 259 -19.73 6.78 8.50
N SER A 260 -19.51 6.13 9.65
CA SER A 260 -19.02 6.77 10.87
C SER A 260 -17.97 5.88 11.53
N LEU A 261 -16.98 6.50 12.16
CA LEU A 261 -15.96 5.84 12.95
C LEU A 261 -16.06 6.34 14.39
N ASP A 262 -16.01 5.42 15.33
CA ASP A 262 -16.00 5.68 16.77
C ASP A 262 -14.56 5.66 17.29
N PRO A 263 -14.02 6.79 17.79
CA PRO A 263 -12.65 6.87 18.30
C PRO A 263 -12.34 5.92 19.45
N THR A 264 -13.35 5.37 20.13
CA THR A 264 -13.15 4.39 21.22
C THR A 264 -12.84 2.98 20.72
N ARG A 265 -12.93 2.75 19.40
CA ARG A 265 -12.78 1.43 18.79
C ARG A 265 -11.58 1.37 17.84
N ASN A 266 -11.05 0.17 17.67
CA ASN A 266 -9.98 -0.11 16.71
C ASN A 266 -10.56 -0.75 15.45
N TYR A 267 -10.10 -0.31 14.29
CA TYR A 267 -10.63 -0.72 13.00
C TYR A 267 -9.57 -1.38 12.12
N LEU A 268 -9.97 -2.43 11.40
CA LEU A 268 -9.15 -3.06 10.39
C LEU A 268 -9.67 -2.68 9.00
N PHE A 269 -8.94 -1.82 8.31
CA PHE A 269 -9.29 -1.34 6.97
C PHE A 269 -8.74 -2.32 5.94
N CYS A 270 -9.63 -3.00 5.22
CA CYS A 270 -9.28 -3.99 4.22
C CYS A 270 -9.32 -3.36 2.83
N CYS A 271 -8.14 -3.01 2.31
CA CYS A 271 -7.98 -2.26 1.07
C CYS A 271 -7.80 -3.18 -0.17
N PHE A 272 -8.60 -2.93 -1.20
CA PHE A 272 -8.57 -3.64 -2.49
C PHE A 272 -8.66 -2.68 -3.68
N PRO A 273 -8.03 -2.96 -4.83
CA PRO A 273 -6.96 -3.94 -5.02
C PRO A 273 -5.64 -3.46 -4.38
N HIS A 274 -4.66 -4.35 -4.16
CA HIS A 274 -3.34 -3.94 -3.63
C HIS A 274 -2.48 -3.17 -4.66
N GLY A 275 -2.72 -3.40 -5.96
CA GLY A 275 -1.80 -2.96 -7.02
C GLY A 275 -0.39 -3.52 -6.85
N ILE A 276 0.58 -3.07 -7.65
CA ILE A 276 2.01 -3.43 -7.43
C ILE A 276 2.51 -2.76 -6.14
N ILE A 277 2.11 -1.50 -5.94
CA ILE A 277 2.43 -0.67 -4.78
C ILE A 277 1.11 -0.04 -4.33
N PRO A 278 0.75 -0.08 -3.04
CA PRO A 278 -0.52 0.41 -2.52
C PRO A 278 -0.55 1.94 -2.44
N VAL A 279 -0.46 2.61 -3.60
CA VAL A 279 -0.35 4.07 -3.70
C VAL A 279 -1.58 4.75 -3.11
N GLY A 280 -2.79 4.24 -3.35
CA GLY A 280 -4.01 4.85 -2.85
C GLY A 280 -4.04 4.84 -1.33
N PRO A 281 -4.09 3.69 -0.65
CA PRO A 281 -4.12 3.64 0.81
C PRO A 281 -2.97 4.41 1.47
N PHE A 282 -1.76 4.37 0.88
CA PHE A 282 -0.64 5.15 1.39
C PHE A 282 -0.91 6.67 1.31
N THR A 283 -1.34 7.17 0.15
CA THR A 283 -1.49 8.62 -0.09
C THR A 283 -2.80 9.21 0.45
N ALA A 284 -3.85 8.41 0.53
CA ALA A 284 -5.18 8.87 0.88
C ALA A 284 -5.55 8.57 2.35
N LEU A 285 -5.09 7.46 2.93
CA LEU A 285 -5.43 7.06 4.29
C LEU A 285 -4.27 7.28 5.26
N ALA A 286 -3.07 6.80 4.94
CA ALA A 286 -1.92 6.84 5.85
C ALA A 286 -1.18 8.19 5.86
N ASN A 287 -1.18 8.92 4.74
CA ASN A 287 -0.48 10.20 4.62
C ASN A 287 -1.13 11.30 5.45
N THR A 288 -0.37 11.89 6.37
CA THR A 288 -0.77 12.99 7.25
C THR A 288 -1.39 14.19 6.54
N TRP A 289 -1.00 14.45 5.28
CA TRP A 289 -1.53 15.55 4.46
C TRP A 289 -2.82 15.19 3.70
N SER A 290 -3.33 13.97 3.85
CA SER A 290 -4.56 13.51 3.21
C SER A 290 -5.80 14.16 3.85
N ASN A 291 -6.90 14.15 3.10
CA ASN A 291 -8.17 14.67 3.62
C ASN A 291 -8.76 13.77 4.71
N PHE A 292 -8.49 12.45 4.64
CA PHE A 292 -8.89 11.49 5.66
C PHE A 292 -8.25 11.81 7.01
N ARG A 293 -6.92 12.00 7.05
CA ARG A 293 -6.19 12.33 8.29
C ARG A 293 -6.62 13.67 8.90
N LYS A 294 -7.12 14.60 8.08
CA LYS A 294 -7.72 15.86 8.56
C LYS A 294 -9.13 15.70 9.11
N SER A 295 -9.90 14.75 8.57
CA SER A 295 -11.29 14.51 8.99
C SER A 295 -11.37 13.61 10.22
N TYR A 296 -10.35 12.77 10.43
CA TYR A 296 -10.22 11.81 11.52
C TYR A 296 -8.85 11.98 12.23
N PRO A 297 -8.55 13.17 12.80
CA PRO A 297 -7.25 13.45 13.43
C PRO A 297 -7.00 12.65 14.71
N GLU A 298 -8.05 12.21 15.39
CA GLU A 298 -8.02 11.43 16.63
C GLU A 298 -7.50 10.00 16.43
N PHE A 299 -7.58 9.47 15.21
CA PHE A 299 -7.13 8.12 14.94
C PHE A 299 -5.63 8.03 14.68
N THR A 300 -4.98 7.05 15.29
CA THR A 300 -3.65 6.60 14.90
C THR A 300 -3.76 5.64 13.73
N VAL A 301 -3.25 6.03 12.57
CA VAL A 301 -3.32 5.22 11.34
C VAL A 301 -1.98 4.53 11.11
N LYS A 302 -2.02 3.20 11.02
CA LYS A 302 -0.88 2.35 10.70
C LYS A 302 -1.07 1.71 9.33
N LEU A 303 0.05 1.49 8.63
CA LEU A 303 0.06 0.77 7.37
C LEU A 303 0.78 -0.57 7.54
N ALA A 304 0.05 -1.67 7.37
CA ALA A 304 0.60 -3.01 7.46
C ALA A 304 1.31 -3.40 6.15
N VAL A 305 2.64 -3.57 6.22
CA VAL A 305 3.50 -3.84 5.06
C VAL A 305 4.25 -5.16 5.19
N LEU A 306 4.85 -5.65 4.09
CA LEU A 306 5.72 -6.83 4.09
C LEU A 306 6.78 -6.75 5.20
N HIS A 307 6.93 -7.84 5.96
CA HIS A 307 7.90 -7.95 7.04
C HIS A 307 9.35 -7.57 6.62
N ALA A 308 9.77 -7.90 5.39
CA ALA A 308 11.08 -7.50 4.87
C ALA A 308 11.31 -5.97 4.88
N LEU A 309 10.26 -5.16 4.67
CA LEU A 309 10.36 -3.69 4.67
C LEU A 309 10.59 -3.12 6.08
N VAL A 310 10.23 -3.87 7.14
CA VAL A 310 10.49 -3.48 8.55
C VAL A 310 11.75 -4.15 9.12
N LEU A 311 12.52 -4.86 8.28
CA LEU A 311 13.75 -5.55 8.67
C LEU A 311 14.99 -4.97 7.97
N LEU A 312 14.90 -4.67 6.67
CA LEU A 312 16.06 -4.27 5.87
C LEU A 312 16.55 -2.85 6.19
N PRO A 313 17.87 -2.58 6.20
CA PRO A 313 18.43 -1.28 6.55
C PRO A 313 17.89 -0.13 5.69
N ILE A 314 17.92 1.09 6.24
CA ILE A 314 17.39 2.34 5.64
C ILE A 314 15.87 2.34 5.46
N VAL A 315 15.32 1.37 4.72
CA VAL A 315 13.87 1.23 4.52
C VAL A 315 13.14 0.95 5.83
N ARG A 316 13.75 0.15 6.73
CA ARG A 316 13.25 -0.11 8.08
C ARG A 316 13.07 1.18 8.88
N GLU A 317 14.11 1.99 9.01
CA GLU A 317 14.04 3.18 9.85
C GLU A 317 13.03 4.19 9.30
N LEU A 318 13.04 4.42 7.99
CA LEU A 318 12.09 5.34 7.35
C LEU A 318 10.65 4.81 7.42
N GLY A 319 10.44 3.52 7.23
CA GLY A 319 9.13 2.89 7.33
C GLY A 319 8.56 2.94 8.75
N LEU A 320 9.34 2.48 9.74
CA LEU A 320 8.94 2.48 11.14
C LEU A 320 8.67 3.90 11.66
N ALA A 321 9.53 4.87 11.28
CA ALA A 321 9.34 6.27 11.63
C ALA A 321 8.11 6.90 10.96
N TYR A 322 7.75 6.46 9.74
CA TYR A 322 6.50 6.87 9.12
C TYR A 322 5.26 6.22 9.77
N GLY A 323 5.42 5.12 10.52
CA GLY A 323 4.31 4.39 11.14
C GLY A 323 3.84 3.16 10.35
N THR A 324 4.71 2.58 9.53
CA THR A 324 4.46 1.26 8.96
C THR A 324 4.73 0.16 9.98
N ILE A 325 3.91 -0.87 9.97
CA ILE A 325 4.05 -2.05 10.83
C ILE A 325 4.15 -3.32 9.99
N SER A 326 4.62 -4.41 10.58
CA SER A 326 4.58 -5.72 9.95
C SER A 326 3.14 -6.16 9.73
N CYS A 327 2.83 -6.75 8.59
CA CYS A 327 1.56 -7.42 8.34
C CYS A 327 1.40 -8.79 9.06
N SER A 328 2.22 -9.09 10.08
CA SER A 328 2.13 -10.34 10.83
C SER A 328 0.95 -10.32 11.80
N ILE A 329 0.38 -11.49 12.09
CA ILE A 329 -0.75 -11.64 13.04
C ILE A 329 -0.41 -11.01 14.40
N LYS A 330 0.85 -11.17 14.87
CA LYS A 330 1.34 -10.55 16.11
C LYS A 330 1.18 -9.03 16.10
N SER A 331 1.61 -8.38 15.03
CA SER A 331 1.51 -6.93 14.87
C SER A 331 0.07 -6.44 14.76
N LEU A 332 -0.77 -7.17 14.01
CA LEU A 332 -2.17 -6.80 13.86
C LEU A 332 -2.90 -6.92 15.20
N ASN A 333 -2.68 -8.01 15.93
CA ASN A 333 -3.26 -8.18 17.27
C ASN A 333 -2.76 -7.08 18.21
N TYR A 334 -1.46 -6.76 18.22
CA TYR A 334 -0.90 -5.74 19.09
C TYR A 334 -1.58 -4.37 18.92
N GLU A 335 -1.83 -3.94 17.68
CA GLU A 335 -2.48 -2.65 17.42
C GLU A 335 -3.99 -2.70 17.60
N LEU A 336 -4.64 -3.81 17.23
CA LEU A 336 -6.09 -3.93 17.34
C LEU A 336 -6.58 -4.25 18.76
N SER A 337 -5.72 -4.79 19.63
CA SER A 337 -6.03 -5.09 21.03
C SER A 337 -5.81 -3.92 21.99
N ARG A 338 -5.48 -2.73 21.48
CA ARG A 338 -5.22 -1.53 22.29
C ARG A 338 -6.48 -1.09 23.04
N PRO A 339 -6.47 -1.06 24.40
CA PRO A 339 -7.66 -0.75 25.18
C PRO A 339 -8.13 0.71 25.03
N GLU A 340 -7.24 1.62 24.65
CA GLU A 340 -7.55 3.05 24.47
C GLU A 340 -8.42 3.36 23.24
N GLY A 341 -8.57 2.42 22.30
CA GLY A 341 -9.26 2.66 21.04
C GLY A 341 -8.47 3.58 20.10
N GLY A 342 -9.08 3.95 18.96
CA GLY A 342 -8.54 4.98 18.09
C GLY A 342 -7.43 4.51 17.15
N HIS A 343 -7.25 3.19 16.98
CA HIS A 343 -6.26 2.65 16.06
C HIS A 343 -6.91 2.16 14.76
N ILE A 344 -6.39 2.61 13.62
CA ILE A 344 -6.78 2.13 12.29
C ILE A 344 -5.60 1.43 11.66
N VAL A 345 -5.76 0.14 11.35
CA VAL A 345 -4.76 -0.62 10.64
C VAL A 345 -5.20 -0.80 9.19
N ASN A 346 -4.48 -0.18 8.25
CA ASN A 346 -4.67 -0.44 6.83
C ASN A 346 -3.96 -1.73 6.44
N LEU A 347 -4.74 -2.74 6.09
CA LEU A 347 -4.29 -4.03 5.61
C LEU A 347 -4.74 -4.20 4.17
N MET A 348 -3.86 -4.72 3.33
CA MET A 348 -4.22 -5.22 2.01
C MET A 348 -4.25 -6.74 2.10
N PRO A 349 -5.43 -7.35 2.24
CA PRO A 349 -5.53 -8.79 2.48
C PRO A 349 -5.04 -9.55 1.25
N GLY A 350 -3.83 -10.09 1.31
CA GLY A 350 -3.29 -10.84 0.17
C GLY A 350 -2.07 -11.72 0.35
N GLY A 351 -1.49 -11.82 1.55
CA GLY A 351 -0.14 -12.34 1.79
C GLY A 351 0.20 -13.74 1.27
N ALA A 352 1.47 -13.94 0.88
CA ALA A 352 2.00 -15.24 0.46
C ALA A 352 2.03 -16.31 1.58
N VAL A 353 2.01 -15.91 2.86
CA VAL A 353 1.93 -16.85 4.00
C VAL A 353 0.56 -17.51 4.07
N GLU A 354 -0.52 -16.79 3.74
CA GLU A 354 -1.86 -17.37 3.66
C GLU A 354 -2.05 -18.20 2.40
N ALA A 355 -1.38 -17.84 1.29
CA ALA A 355 -1.32 -18.67 0.08
C ALA A 355 -0.52 -19.97 0.29
N TYR A 356 0.52 -19.97 1.13
CA TYR A 356 1.29 -21.18 1.46
C TYR A 356 0.49 -22.17 2.31
N ASN A 357 -0.37 -21.66 3.20
CA ASN A 357 -1.33 -22.49 3.97
C ASN A 357 -2.59 -22.86 3.16
N SER A 358 -2.76 -22.31 1.95
CA SER A 358 -3.81 -22.67 1.00
C SER A 358 -3.29 -23.77 0.07
N GLN A 359 -3.34 -25.04 0.49
CA GLN A 359 -2.95 -26.14 -0.41
C GLN A 359 -3.94 -26.24 -1.58
N PRO A 360 -3.49 -26.14 -2.85
CA PRO A 360 -4.35 -26.41 -4.01
C PRO A 360 -4.74 -27.89 -4.03
N GLY A 361 -6.03 -28.21 -4.03
CA GLY A 361 -6.53 -29.58 -4.22
C GLY A 361 -7.20 -30.25 -3.01
N LYS A 362 -7.27 -29.59 -1.85
CA LYS A 362 -8.20 -29.97 -0.77
C LYS A 362 -9.37 -29.00 -0.77
N TRP A 363 -10.48 -29.44 -1.37
CA TRP A 363 -11.80 -28.79 -1.33
C TRP A 363 -12.65 -29.55 -0.32
N PRO A 364 -13.13 -28.94 0.78
CA PRO A 364 -14.51 -29.15 1.20
C PRO A 364 -15.46 -28.35 0.30
#